data_AF-A0A9P8HZ28-F1
#
_entry.id   AF-A0A9P8HZ28-F1
#
_cell.length_a   1.000
_cell.length_b   1.000
_cell.length_c   1.000
_cell.angle_alpha   90.00
_cell.angle_beta   90.00
_cell.angle_gamma   90.00
#
_symmetry.space_group_name_H-M   'P 1'
#
loop_
_entity.id
_entity.type
_entity.pdbx_description
1 polymer ?
#
loop_
_entity_poly.entity_id
_entity_poly.type
_entity_poly.pdbx_seq_one_letter_code
_entity_poly.pdbx_strand_id
1 'polypeptide(L)'
;MAIFPDLSSQLQIVEVHDITKADDFKKAFEKFKIGAVINTASPLVNSPKDVKADVLDPAIKGGVAVLEASAKFAGPQLKRVIHVGSFASTLDLSLGLAPGKTYSPSDWNQLTYEEAANGGDAAGYIGSKALAEKRMWDWMKENTPAFDMVSVDPAVIFGPHVGPVDLDHLNISTQMIWELVVPSPNPPPYNSGHLGAWVDVRDVSAALLAAVKVPEAGGEQSD
;
A
#
# COMPACT_ATOMS: atom_id res chain seq x y z
N MET A 1 -14.76 -16.89 6.11
CA MET A 1 -16.18 -16.48 5.93
C MET A 1 -17.01 -16.41 7.22
N ALA A 2 -16.56 -17.00 8.36
CA ALA A 2 -17.31 -16.98 9.63
C ALA A 2 -17.54 -15.60 10.28
N ILE A 3 -16.78 -14.57 9.87
CA ILE A 3 -16.80 -13.23 10.50
C ILE A 3 -17.86 -12.31 9.84
N PHE A 4 -18.26 -12.60 8.60
CA PHE A 4 -19.30 -11.87 7.86
C PHE A 4 -20.23 -12.87 7.13
N PRO A 5 -21.04 -13.65 7.86
CA PRO A 5 -21.82 -14.75 7.29
C PRO A 5 -22.80 -14.29 6.19
N ASP A 6 -23.40 -13.11 6.38
CA ASP A 6 -24.40 -12.55 5.47
C ASP A 6 -23.82 -11.96 4.17
N LEU A 7 -22.48 -11.85 4.08
CA LEU A 7 -21.77 -11.33 2.90
C LEU A 7 -21.06 -12.43 2.11
N SER A 8 -21.14 -13.70 2.56
CA SER A 8 -20.45 -14.81 1.91
C SER A 8 -20.81 -14.98 0.43
N SER A 9 -22.07 -14.72 0.06
CA SER A 9 -22.53 -14.77 -1.34
C SER A 9 -22.06 -13.57 -2.19
N GLN A 10 -21.55 -12.51 -1.57
CA GLN A 10 -21.05 -11.30 -2.21
C GLN A 10 -19.52 -11.29 -2.36
N LEU A 11 -18.83 -12.26 -1.77
CA LEU A 11 -17.38 -12.40 -1.84
C LEU A 11 -16.99 -13.49 -2.84
N GLN A 12 -16.13 -13.14 -3.79
CA GLN A 12 -15.45 -14.10 -4.65
C GLN A 12 -13.95 -14.01 -4.40
N ILE A 13 -13.29 -15.17 -4.32
CA ILE A 13 -11.84 -15.29 -4.27
C ILE A 13 -11.36 -15.73 -5.64
N VAL A 14 -10.35 -15.03 -6.16
CA VAL A 14 -9.66 -15.36 -7.40
C VAL A 14 -8.17 -15.39 -7.12
N GLU A 15 -7.50 -16.43 -7.61
CA GLU A 15 -6.05 -16.55 -7.48
C GLU A 15 -5.35 -15.74 -8.57
N VAL A 16 -4.35 -14.95 -8.17
CA VAL A 16 -3.41 -14.22 -9.03
C VAL A 16 -2.02 -14.73 -8.68
N HIS A 17 -1.38 -15.46 -9.59
CA HIS A 17 -0.13 -16.15 -9.29
C HIS A 17 1.06 -15.20 -9.23
N ASP A 18 1.11 -14.21 -10.13
CA ASP A 18 2.16 -13.20 -10.16
C ASP A 18 1.55 -11.79 -10.26
N ILE A 19 1.57 -11.08 -9.14
CA ILE A 19 1.04 -9.70 -9.05
C ILE A 19 1.84 -8.70 -9.88
N THR A 20 3.01 -9.07 -10.40
CA THR A 20 3.84 -8.22 -11.27
C THR A 20 3.48 -8.33 -12.75
N LYS A 21 2.49 -9.18 -13.10
CA LYS A 21 2.04 -9.40 -14.48
C LYS A 21 0.57 -9.08 -14.64
N ALA A 22 0.27 -8.10 -15.50
CA ALA A 22 -1.11 -7.68 -15.75
C ALA A 22 -2.02 -8.84 -16.20
N ASP A 23 -1.52 -9.75 -17.04
CA ASP A 23 -2.29 -10.87 -17.58
C ASP A 23 -2.75 -11.87 -16.52
N ASP A 24 -2.04 -11.98 -15.40
CA ASP A 24 -2.40 -12.88 -14.30
C ASP A 24 -3.66 -12.39 -13.56
N PHE A 25 -4.02 -11.11 -13.69
CA PHE A 25 -5.26 -10.55 -13.13
C PHE A 25 -6.50 -10.82 -13.99
N LYS A 26 -6.36 -11.34 -15.22
CA LYS A 26 -7.48 -11.47 -16.17
C LYS A 26 -8.72 -12.13 -15.55
N LYS A 27 -8.53 -13.24 -14.84
CA LYS A 27 -9.62 -13.99 -14.18
C LYS A 27 -10.43 -13.14 -13.19
N ALA A 28 -9.81 -12.13 -12.56
CA ALA A 28 -10.47 -11.25 -11.60
C ALA A 28 -11.52 -10.34 -12.26
N PHE A 29 -11.35 -10.05 -13.55
CA PHE A 29 -12.24 -9.16 -14.31
C PHE A 29 -13.25 -9.89 -15.20
N GLU A 30 -13.14 -11.22 -15.36
CA GLU A 30 -13.97 -12.00 -16.30
C GLU A 30 -15.44 -12.13 -15.86
N LYS A 31 -15.70 -12.30 -14.56
CA LYS A 31 -17.04 -12.68 -14.07
C LYS A 31 -17.94 -11.48 -13.80
N PHE A 32 -17.38 -10.36 -13.34
CA PHE A 32 -18.15 -9.24 -12.81
C PHE A 32 -17.71 -7.91 -13.38
N LYS A 33 -18.66 -6.98 -13.46
CA LYS A 33 -18.38 -5.59 -13.81
C LYS A 33 -17.77 -4.89 -12.60
N ILE A 34 -16.47 -4.63 -12.66
CA ILE A 34 -15.72 -3.97 -11.59
C ILE A 34 -15.82 -2.45 -11.74
N GLY A 35 -16.42 -1.78 -10.74
CA GLY A 35 -16.56 -0.32 -10.72
C GLY A 35 -15.36 0.41 -10.10
N ALA A 36 -14.64 -0.25 -9.19
CA ALA A 36 -13.43 0.25 -8.56
C ALA A 36 -12.48 -0.90 -8.23
N VAL A 37 -11.18 -0.64 -8.26
CA VAL A 37 -10.12 -1.57 -7.84
C VAL A 37 -9.41 -0.96 -6.63
N ILE A 38 -9.20 -1.73 -5.56
CA ILE A 38 -8.39 -1.30 -4.41
C ILE A 38 -7.12 -2.15 -4.41
N ASN A 39 -5.98 -1.53 -4.71
CA ASN A 39 -4.68 -2.16 -4.67
C ASN A 39 -4.08 -2.03 -3.26
N THR A 40 -4.25 -3.09 -2.45
CA THR A 40 -3.58 -3.24 -1.15
C THR A 40 -2.31 -4.08 -1.24
N ALA A 41 -2.02 -4.68 -2.40
CA ALA A 41 -0.95 -5.63 -2.57
C ALA A 41 0.38 -4.89 -2.77
N SER A 42 1.26 -5.03 -1.79
CA SER A 42 2.63 -4.55 -1.87
C SER A 42 3.50 -5.59 -1.17
N PRO A 43 4.61 -6.06 -1.78
CA PRO A 43 5.50 -7.01 -1.15
C PRO A 43 6.04 -6.42 0.16
N LEU A 44 5.69 -7.07 1.26
CA LEU A 44 6.27 -6.83 2.58
C LEU A 44 7.13 -8.05 2.91
N VAL A 45 8.40 -7.98 2.53
CA VAL A 45 9.37 -9.04 2.78
C VAL A 45 10.11 -8.71 4.07
N ASN A 46 9.91 -9.52 5.10
CA ASN A 46 10.71 -9.46 6.32
C ASN A 46 12.13 -9.98 6.01
N SER A 47 13.15 -9.16 6.22
CA SER A 47 14.57 -9.49 6.00
C SER A 47 14.88 -9.97 4.56
N PRO A 48 14.74 -9.09 3.55
CA PRO A 48 15.06 -9.41 2.17
C PRO A 48 16.52 -9.82 2.01
N LYS A 49 16.80 -10.74 1.07
CA LYS A 49 18.19 -11.11 0.73
C LYS A 49 18.79 -10.11 -0.25
N ASP A 50 17.96 -9.61 -1.16
CA ASP A 50 18.28 -8.57 -2.12
C ASP A 50 17.15 -7.54 -2.14
N VAL A 51 17.40 -6.34 -1.61
CA VAL A 51 16.42 -5.25 -1.56
C VAL A 51 15.88 -4.90 -2.97
N LYS A 52 16.72 -4.97 -4.01
CA LYS A 52 16.28 -4.69 -5.39
C LYS A 52 15.28 -5.74 -5.85
N ALA A 53 15.69 -7.00 -5.84
CA ALA A 53 14.91 -8.10 -6.42
C ALA A 53 13.71 -8.51 -5.56
N ASP A 54 13.84 -8.46 -4.24
CA ASP A 54 12.82 -8.95 -3.31
C ASP A 54 11.81 -7.86 -2.90
N VAL A 55 12.18 -6.57 -3.00
CA VAL A 55 11.35 -5.47 -2.46
C VAL A 55 11.04 -4.39 -3.49
N LEU A 56 12.05 -3.74 -4.06
CA LEU A 56 11.83 -2.58 -4.94
C LEU A 56 11.17 -2.98 -6.26
N ASP A 57 11.77 -3.93 -6.98
CA ASP A 57 11.32 -4.35 -8.29
C ASP A 57 9.88 -4.89 -8.27
N PRO A 58 9.51 -5.80 -7.34
CA PRO A 58 8.15 -6.33 -7.32
C PRO A 58 7.11 -5.28 -6.89
N ALA A 59 7.47 -4.33 -6.01
CA ALA A 59 6.56 -3.24 -5.64
C ALA A 59 6.25 -2.33 -6.85
N ILE A 60 7.29 -1.90 -7.56
CA ILE A 60 7.17 -1.01 -8.72
C ILE A 60 6.41 -1.71 -9.85
N LYS A 61 6.81 -2.94 -10.21
CA LYS A 61 6.17 -3.72 -11.27
C LYS A 61 4.74 -4.09 -10.90
N GLY A 62 4.49 -4.46 -9.65
CA GLY A 62 3.16 -4.83 -9.16
C GLY A 62 2.16 -3.67 -9.21
N GLY A 63 2.57 -2.48 -8.78
CA GLY A 63 1.73 -1.28 -8.87
C GLY A 63 1.28 -0.98 -10.30
N VAL A 64 2.22 -1.02 -11.26
CA VAL A 64 1.93 -0.82 -12.68
C VAL A 64 1.06 -1.94 -13.26
N ALA A 65 1.35 -3.20 -12.93
CA ALA A 65 0.61 -4.35 -13.43
C ALA A 65 -0.89 -4.27 -13.08
N VAL A 66 -1.25 -3.75 -11.90
CA VAL A 66 -2.65 -3.54 -11.53
C VAL A 66 -3.32 -2.47 -12.42
N LEU A 67 -2.63 -1.38 -12.74
CA LEU A 67 -3.15 -0.34 -13.65
C LEU A 67 -3.32 -0.87 -15.07
N GLU A 68 -2.31 -1.60 -15.57
CA GLU A 68 -2.35 -2.25 -16.89
C GLU A 68 -3.49 -3.28 -16.98
N ALA A 69 -3.64 -4.12 -15.97
CA ALA A 69 -4.74 -5.08 -15.90
C ALA A 69 -6.10 -4.40 -15.87
N SER A 70 -6.23 -3.33 -15.09
CA SER A 70 -7.44 -2.52 -14.97
C SER A 70 -7.81 -1.91 -16.32
N ALA A 71 -6.85 -1.34 -17.04
CA ALA A 71 -7.07 -0.76 -18.37
C ALA A 71 -7.40 -1.82 -19.43
N LYS A 72 -6.76 -2.99 -19.33
CA LYS A 72 -6.92 -4.07 -20.33
C LYS A 72 -8.21 -4.85 -20.17
N PHE A 73 -8.66 -5.10 -18.93
CA PHE A 73 -9.71 -6.08 -18.65
C PHE A 73 -10.96 -5.51 -17.99
N ALA A 74 -10.90 -4.38 -17.29
CA ALA A 74 -12.05 -3.91 -16.50
C ALA A 74 -13.17 -3.29 -17.36
N GLY A 75 -12.85 -2.72 -18.52
CA GLY A 75 -13.83 -2.06 -19.39
C GLY A 75 -14.30 -0.68 -18.89
N PRO A 76 -15.25 -0.03 -19.60
CA PRO A 76 -15.61 1.38 -19.39
C PRO A 76 -16.38 1.67 -18.08
N GLN A 77 -16.83 0.63 -17.39
CA GLN A 77 -17.49 0.75 -16.08
C GLN A 77 -16.51 1.10 -14.95
N LEU A 78 -15.22 0.77 -15.12
CA LEU A 78 -14.23 1.06 -14.11
C LEU A 78 -14.07 2.57 -13.99
N LYS A 79 -14.26 3.08 -12.78
CA LYS A 79 -14.14 4.52 -12.49
C LYS A 79 -12.82 4.87 -11.84
N ARG A 80 -12.30 3.97 -11.01
CA ARG A 80 -11.18 4.30 -10.12
C ARG A 80 -10.31 3.12 -9.78
N VAL A 81 -9.01 3.36 -9.73
CA VAL A 81 -8.03 2.51 -9.04
C VAL A 81 -7.55 3.24 -7.80
N ILE A 82 -7.70 2.63 -6.63
CA ILE A 82 -7.27 3.18 -5.33
C ILE A 82 -6.01 2.43 -4.94
N HIS A 83 -4.90 3.14 -4.83
CA HIS A 83 -3.65 2.62 -4.30
C HIS A 83 -3.59 2.84 -2.80
N VAL A 84 -3.32 1.78 -2.03
CA VAL A 84 -2.94 1.92 -0.63
C VAL A 84 -1.43 2.05 -0.59
N GLY A 85 -0.98 3.31 -0.58
CA GLY A 85 0.42 3.66 -0.50
C GLY A 85 0.89 3.69 0.96
N SER A 86 1.58 4.76 1.33
CA SER A 86 2.17 4.93 2.66
C SER A 86 2.66 6.35 2.80
N PHE A 87 2.61 6.89 4.02
CA PHE A 87 3.30 8.14 4.36
C PHE A 87 4.81 8.10 4.03
N ALA A 88 5.40 6.90 3.89
CA ALA A 88 6.73 6.67 3.29
C ALA A 88 6.94 7.36 1.93
N SER A 89 5.89 7.51 1.13
CA SER A 89 5.94 8.14 -0.19
C SER A 89 6.12 9.65 -0.15
N THR A 90 5.73 10.32 0.94
CA THR A 90 5.80 11.79 1.09
C THR A 90 6.95 12.26 1.98
N LEU A 91 7.56 11.34 2.74
CA LEU A 91 8.63 11.63 3.68
C LEU A 91 9.94 12.06 3.03
N ASP A 92 10.51 13.15 3.52
CA ASP A 92 11.88 13.54 3.22
C ASP A 92 12.79 13.16 4.39
N LEU A 93 13.48 12.02 4.25
CA LEU A 93 14.41 11.50 5.26
C LEU A 93 15.60 12.44 5.52
N SER A 94 15.95 13.31 4.56
CA SER A 94 17.08 14.23 4.71
C SER A 94 16.81 15.32 5.76
N LEU A 95 15.54 15.58 6.09
CA LEU A 95 15.13 16.58 7.07
C LEU A 95 15.18 16.07 8.52
N GLY A 96 15.44 14.78 8.73
CA GLY A 96 15.40 14.15 10.06
C GLY A 96 14.03 14.30 10.72
N LEU A 97 13.98 14.67 12.00
CA LEU A 97 12.72 14.84 12.76
C LEU A 97 11.89 16.07 12.35
N ALA A 98 12.49 17.02 11.62
CA ALA A 98 11.82 18.17 11.02
C ALA A 98 10.67 18.82 11.85
N PRO A 99 10.89 19.22 13.12
CA PRO A 99 9.83 19.79 13.94
C PRO A 99 9.24 21.05 13.28
N GLY A 100 7.92 21.05 13.06
CA GLY A 100 7.20 22.13 12.38
C GLY A 100 7.02 21.95 10.86
N LYS A 101 7.60 20.90 10.26
CA LYS A 101 7.27 20.52 8.88
C LYS A 101 5.82 20.01 8.84
N THR A 102 5.02 20.64 8.00
CA THR A 102 3.69 20.13 7.60
C THR A 102 3.87 19.42 6.27
N TYR A 103 3.59 18.12 6.25
CA TYR A 103 3.51 17.35 5.02
C TYR A 103 2.15 17.56 4.35
N SER A 104 2.14 17.44 3.03
CA SER A 104 0.98 17.60 2.17
C SER A 104 1.11 16.64 0.98
N PRO A 105 0.02 16.43 0.23
CA PRO A 105 0.05 15.65 -1.02
C PRO A 105 1.00 16.18 -2.11
N SER A 106 1.56 17.39 -1.93
CA SER A 106 2.56 17.95 -2.84
C SER A 106 4.00 17.55 -2.49
N ASP A 107 4.20 16.99 -1.29
CA ASP A 107 5.48 16.52 -0.82
C ASP A 107 5.76 15.12 -1.37
N TRP A 108 7.00 14.90 -1.81
CA TRP A 108 7.43 13.62 -2.35
C TRP A 108 8.74 13.21 -1.68
N ASN A 109 8.84 11.92 -1.38
CA ASN A 109 10.09 11.31 -0.98
C ASN A 109 11.11 11.38 -2.12
N GLN A 110 12.30 11.89 -1.81
CA GLN A 110 13.38 12.11 -2.76
C GLN A 110 14.34 10.91 -2.88
N LEU A 111 14.10 9.83 -2.14
CA LEU A 111 14.94 8.64 -2.12
C LEU A 111 15.00 8.03 -3.53
N THR A 112 16.21 7.93 -4.06
CA THR A 112 16.45 7.29 -5.36
C THR A 112 16.41 5.77 -5.23
N TYR A 113 16.23 5.09 -6.37
CA TYR A 113 16.29 3.62 -6.42
C TYR A 113 17.60 3.07 -5.86
N GLU A 114 18.74 3.69 -6.18
CA GLU A 114 20.04 3.23 -5.70
C GLU A 114 20.24 3.49 -4.21
N GLU A 115 19.77 4.62 -3.69
CA GLU A 115 19.81 4.87 -2.24
C GLU A 115 18.92 3.89 -1.47
N ALA A 116 17.70 3.63 -1.97
CA ALA A 116 16.80 2.64 -1.39
C ALA A 116 17.41 1.23 -1.40
N ALA A 117 18.01 0.84 -2.52
CA ALA A 117 18.61 -0.48 -2.68
C ALA A 117 19.81 -0.73 -1.77
N ASN A 118 20.59 0.32 -1.48
CA ASN A 118 21.82 0.21 -0.70
C ASN A 118 21.66 0.65 0.77
N GLY A 119 20.48 1.17 1.15
CA GLY A 119 20.21 1.70 2.50
C GLY A 119 19.67 0.68 3.51
N GLY A 120 19.68 -0.61 3.17
CA GLY A 120 19.16 -1.70 4.00
C GLY A 120 17.63 -1.74 4.07
N ASP A 121 17.10 -2.59 4.94
CA ASP A 121 15.67 -2.95 4.99
C ASP A 121 14.73 -1.73 5.11
N ALA A 122 15.07 -0.78 5.98
CA ALA A 122 14.26 0.41 6.20
C ALA A 122 14.19 1.32 4.95
N ALA A 123 15.33 1.60 4.32
CA ALA A 123 15.38 2.39 3.08
C ALA A 123 14.74 1.63 1.92
N GLY A 124 14.89 0.30 1.89
CA GLY A 124 14.26 -0.57 0.90
C GLY A 124 12.73 -0.50 0.96
N TYR A 125 12.14 -0.58 2.15
CA TYR A 125 10.69 -0.41 2.33
C TYR A 125 10.22 0.99 1.94
N ILE A 126 10.92 2.03 2.40
CA ILE A 126 10.56 3.41 2.11
C ILE A 126 10.61 3.68 0.61
N GLY A 127 11.69 3.25 -0.05
CA GLY A 127 11.86 3.37 -1.48
C GLY A 127 10.84 2.56 -2.27
N SER A 128 10.45 1.37 -1.79
CA SER A 128 9.46 0.55 -2.50
C SER A 128 8.10 1.23 -2.57
N LYS A 129 7.68 1.90 -1.47
CA LYS A 129 6.45 2.69 -1.43
C LYS A 129 6.54 3.91 -2.35
N ALA A 130 7.55 4.75 -2.13
CA ALA A 130 7.72 6.00 -2.88
C ALA A 130 7.88 5.78 -4.39
N LEU A 131 8.74 4.84 -4.79
CA LEU A 131 9.05 4.60 -6.20
C LEU A 131 7.91 3.89 -6.93
N ALA A 132 7.19 2.98 -6.26
CA ALA A 132 6.02 2.33 -6.85
C ALA A 132 4.91 3.34 -7.12
N GLU A 133 4.58 4.17 -6.12
CA GLU A 133 3.53 5.18 -6.27
C GLU A 133 3.89 6.21 -7.35
N LYS A 134 5.12 6.73 -7.33
CA LYS A 134 5.61 7.64 -8.37
C LYS A 134 5.48 7.02 -9.76
N ARG A 135 5.89 5.76 -9.93
CA ARG A 135 5.78 5.04 -11.20
C ARG A 135 4.32 4.85 -11.63
N MET A 136 3.41 4.58 -10.70
CA MET A 136 1.98 4.47 -10.95
C MET A 136 1.40 5.80 -11.46
N TRP A 137 1.73 6.93 -10.81
CA TRP A 137 1.32 8.26 -11.29
C TRP A 137 1.90 8.59 -12.67
N ASP A 138 3.16 8.24 -12.92
CA ASP A 138 3.78 8.42 -14.24
C ASP A 138 3.07 7.56 -15.30
N TRP A 139 2.70 6.32 -14.98
CA TRP A 139 1.93 5.47 -15.89
C TRP A 139 0.56 6.09 -16.22
N MET A 140 -0.13 6.68 -15.23
CA MET A 140 -1.41 7.36 -15.45
C MET A 140 -1.28 8.54 -16.43
N LYS A 141 -0.18 9.31 -16.32
CA LYS A 141 0.13 10.43 -17.23
C LYS A 141 0.47 9.94 -18.64
N GLU A 142 1.23 8.84 -18.74
CA GLU A 142 1.68 8.26 -20.00
C GLU A 142 0.53 7.63 -20.82
N ASN A 143 -0.46 7.04 -20.14
CA ASN A 143 -1.47 6.19 -20.79
C ASN A 143 -2.89 6.78 -20.80
N THR A 144 -3.20 7.75 -19.94
CA THR A 144 -4.52 8.42 -19.86
C THR A 144 -5.70 7.45 -19.96
N PRO A 145 -5.82 6.47 -19.03
CA PRO A 145 -6.90 5.49 -19.06
C PRO A 145 -8.27 6.16 -18.80
N ALA A 146 -9.36 5.41 -19.01
CA ALA A 146 -10.73 5.89 -18.78
C ALA A 146 -11.14 6.00 -17.29
N PHE A 147 -10.27 5.55 -16.38
CA PHE A 147 -10.46 5.64 -14.94
C PHE A 147 -9.46 6.63 -14.33
N ASP A 148 -9.77 7.15 -13.15
CA ASP A 148 -8.84 7.93 -12.35
C ASP A 148 -8.06 7.04 -11.35
N MET A 149 -7.02 7.61 -10.75
CA MET A 149 -6.29 6.98 -9.66
C MET A 149 -6.37 7.85 -8.40
N VAL A 150 -6.39 7.20 -7.24
CA VAL A 150 -6.31 7.85 -5.93
C VAL A 150 -5.26 7.12 -5.10
N SER A 151 -4.39 7.86 -4.40
CA SER A 151 -3.51 7.28 -3.37
C SER A 151 -4.05 7.61 -1.98
N VAL A 152 -4.05 6.60 -1.11
CA VAL A 152 -4.31 6.75 0.33
C VAL A 152 -3.03 6.33 1.03
N ASP A 153 -2.39 7.27 1.73
CA ASP A 153 -1.03 7.16 2.23
C ASP A 153 -0.97 7.15 3.76
N PRO A 154 -1.46 6.07 4.40
CA PRO A 154 -1.52 6.01 5.85
C PRO A 154 -0.13 6.06 6.47
N ALA A 155 -0.06 6.65 7.66
CA ALA A 155 1.04 6.45 8.60
C ALA A 155 0.98 5.02 9.19
N VAL A 156 1.59 4.80 10.36
CA VAL A 156 1.55 3.49 11.01
C VAL A 156 0.09 3.11 11.33
N ILE A 157 -0.38 1.97 10.82
CA ILE A 157 -1.75 1.52 11.02
C ILE A 157 -1.85 0.67 12.29
N PHE A 158 -2.64 1.11 13.26
CA PHE A 158 -2.98 0.34 14.44
C PHE A 158 -4.48 0.04 14.50
N GLY A 159 -4.88 -0.95 15.31
CA GLY A 159 -6.29 -1.23 15.57
C GLY A 159 -6.61 -2.72 15.71
N PRO A 160 -7.88 -3.05 15.93
CA PRO A 160 -8.30 -4.43 16.15
C PRO A 160 -8.21 -5.27 14.88
N HIS A 161 -7.76 -6.52 15.00
CA HIS A 161 -7.76 -7.49 13.91
C HIS A 161 -9.17 -8.00 13.60
N VAL A 162 -9.42 -8.25 12.32
CA VAL A 162 -10.61 -8.98 11.88
C VAL A 162 -10.28 -10.48 11.87
N GLY A 163 -10.72 -11.18 12.92
CA GLY A 163 -10.58 -12.63 13.02
C GLY A 163 -9.46 -13.12 13.96
N PRO A 164 -9.10 -14.41 13.89
CA PRO A 164 -8.05 -14.97 14.73
C PRO A 164 -6.69 -14.34 14.39
N VAL A 165 -5.88 -14.13 15.43
CA VAL A 165 -4.52 -13.61 15.31
C VAL A 165 -3.53 -14.76 15.43
N ASP A 166 -2.64 -14.87 14.46
CA ASP A 166 -1.48 -15.76 14.51
C ASP A 166 -0.30 -14.99 15.10
N LEU A 167 0.06 -15.29 16.35
CA LEU A 167 1.12 -14.60 17.07
C LEU A 167 2.52 -14.92 16.51
N ASP A 168 2.67 -15.99 15.74
CA ASP A 168 3.94 -16.34 15.10
C ASP A 168 4.17 -15.56 13.79
N HIS A 169 3.10 -14.97 13.23
CA HIS A 169 3.11 -14.29 11.93
C HIS A 169 2.37 -12.94 11.97
N LEU A 170 2.71 -12.10 12.94
CA LEU A 170 2.16 -10.74 13.05
C LEU A 170 2.64 -9.85 11.90
N ASN A 171 1.75 -8.98 11.42
CA ASN A 171 2.18 -7.87 10.55
C ASN A 171 3.04 -6.87 11.35
N ILE A 172 3.84 -6.07 10.65
CA ILE A 172 4.84 -5.16 11.23
C ILE A 172 4.25 -4.24 12.31
N SER A 173 3.13 -3.58 12.06
CA SER A 173 2.56 -2.63 13.04
C SER A 173 1.94 -3.33 14.25
N THR A 174 1.39 -4.53 14.07
CA THR A 174 0.89 -5.33 15.18
C THR A 174 2.04 -5.88 16.02
N GLN A 175 3.13 -6.31 15.36
CA GLN A 175 4.35 -6.76 16.02
C GLN A 175 4.90 -5.66 16.94
N MET A 176 4.87 -4.39 16.52
CA MET A 176 5.28 -3.26 17.37
C MET A 176 4.46 -3.18 18.66
N ILE A 177 3.13 -3.29 18.59
CA ILE A 177 2.29 -3.29 19.78
C ILE A 177 2.55 -4.52 20.64
N TRP A 178 2.73 -5.69 20.02
CA TRP A 178 2.99 -6.94 20.72
C TRP A 178 4.28 -6.89 21.53
N GLU A 179 5.34 -6.30 20.98
CA GLU A 179 6.63 -6.11 21.65
C GLU A 179 6.56 -5.13 22.84
N LEU A 180 5.55 -4.26 22.90
CA LEU A 180 5.30 -3.40 24.08
C LEU A 180 4.77 -4.18 25.28
N VAL A 181 3.97 -5.21 25.01
CA VAL A 181 3.18 -5.90 26.05
C VAL A 181 3.80 -7.23 26.45
N VAL A 182 4.67 -7.81 25.62
CA VAL A 182 5.40 -9.04 25.95
C VAL A 182 6.72 -8.70 26.63
N PRO A 183 7.02 -9.27 27.81
CA PRO A 183 8.32 -9.13 28.44
C PRO A 183 9.45 -9.64 27.53
N SER A 184 10.36 -8.76 27.12
CA SER A 184 11.59 -9.13 26.41
C SER A 184 12.81 -8.85 27.28
N PRO A 185 13.78 -9.78 27.38
CA PRO A 185 15.05 -9.52 28.06
C PRO A 185 15.92 -8.50 27.29
N ASN A 186 15.65 -8.32 25.99
CA ASN A 186 16.29 -7.36 25.11
C ASN A 186 15.20 -6.61 24.34
N PRO A 187 14.49 -5.65 24.98
CA PRO A 187 13.52 -4.86 24.26
C PRO A 187 14.22 -4.09 23.12
N PRO A 188 13.65 -4.05 21.91
CA PRO A 188 14.22 -3.27 20.82
C PRO A 188 14.37 -1.81 21.27
N PRO A 189 15.41 -1.09 20.80
CA PRO A 189 15.55 0.31 21.14
C PRO A 189 14.30 1.08 20.68
N TYR A 190 13.61 1.71 21.63
CA TYR A 190 12.35 2.43 21.46
C TYR A 190 12.44 3.71 20.60
N ASN A 191 13.44 3.80 19.72
CA ASN A 191 13.72 4.95 18.87
C ASN A 191 13.74 4.61 17.37
N SER A 192 13.20 3.45 16.97
CA SER A 192 13.27 2.95 15.60
C SER A 192 12.35 3.72 14.63
N GLY A 193 12.59 5.01 14.43
CA GLY A 193 12.16 5.73 13.22
C GLY A 193 10.65 5.88 12.98
N HIS A 194 9.79 5.46 13.91
CA HIS A 194 8.35 5.70 13.79
C HIS A 194 8.08 7.18 14.00
N LEU A 195 7.59 7.85 12.96
CA LEU A 195 7.48 9.29 12.82
C LEU A 195 6.43 9.95 13.73
N GLY A 196 6.08 9.29 14.84
CA GLY A 196 5.10 9.76 15.81
C GLY A 196 3.67 9.83 15.27
N ALA A 197 3.41 9.37 14.04
CA ALA A 197 2.11 9.39 13.41
C ALA A 197 1.55 7.97 13.27
N TRP A 198 0.28 7.81 13.62
CA TRP A 198 -0.48 6.57 13.44
C TRP A 198 -1.94 6.87 13.11
N VAL A 199 -2.60 5.88 12.53
CA VAL A 199 -4.02 5.95 12.15
C VAL A 199 -4.72 4.64 12.51
N ASP A 200 -6.00 4.70 12.87
CA ASP A 200 -6.79 3.49 13.14
C ASP A 200 -7.15 2.78 11.82
N VAL A 201 -7.01 1.44 11.78
CA VAL A 201 -7.35 0.61 10.62
C VAL A 201 -8.80 0.80 10.14
N ARG A 202 -9.71 1.17 11.05
CA ARG A 202 -11.11 1.44 10.73
C ARG A 202 -11.26 2.78 9.99
N ASP A 203 -10.44 3.78 10.34
CA ASP A 203 -10.41 5.07 9.65
C ASP A 203 -9.80 4.92 8.25
N VAL A 204 -8.72 4.13 8.11
CA VAL A 204 -8.18 3.78 6.79
C VAL A 204 -9.23 3.06 5.95
N SER A 205 -9.96 2.10 6.53
CA SER A 205 -11.04 1.40 5.83
C SER A 205 -12.17 2.34 5.40
N ALA A 206 -12.52 3.31 6.25
CA ALA A 206 -13.51 4.34 5.93
C ALA A 206 -13.02 5.28 4.81
N ALA A 207 -11.74 5.67 4.82
CA ALA A 207 -11.12 6.46 3.76
C ALA A 207 -11.12 5.73 2.42
N LEU A 208 -10.76 4.44 2.39
CA LEU A 208 -10.83 3.62 1.17
C LEU A 208 -12.26 3.52 0.64
N LEU A 209 -13.25 3.35 1.51
CA LEU A 209 -14.66 3.32 1.11
C LEU A 209 -15.12 4.69 0.58
N ALA A 210 -14.67 5.79 1.18
CA ALA A 210 -14.94 7.13 0.70
C ALA A 210 -14.31 7.36 -0.68
N ALA A 211 -13.06 6.92 -0.87
CA ALA A 211 -12.36 6.98 -2.15
C ALA A 211 -13.11 6.18 -3.24
N VAL A 212 -13.85 5.12 -2.92
CA VAL A 212 -14.72 4.45 -3.91
C VAL A 212 -15.94 5.29 -4.28
N LYS A 213 -16.50 6.05 -3.34
CA LYS A 213 -17.84 6.66 -3.45
C LYS A 213 -17.86 8.12 -3.87
N VAL A 214 -16.80 8.88 -3.57
CA VAL A 214 -16.74 10.35 -3.74
C VAL A 214 -16.04 10.67 -5.06
N PRO A 215 -16.75 11.13 -6.10
CA PRO A 215 -16.15 11.43 -7.40
C PRO A 215 -14.97 12.41 -7.31
N GLU A 216 -15.07 13.41 -6.43
CA GLU A 216 -14.08 14.48 -6.24
C GLU A 216 -12.74 14.00 -5.70
N ALA A 217 -12.66 12.79 -5.15
CA ALA A 217 -11.37 12.22 -4.72
C ALA A 217 -10.47 11.82 -5.90
N GLY A 218 -10.98 11.83 -7.14
CA GLY A 218 -10.24 11.37 -8.32
C GLY A 218 -9.04 12.23 -8.66
N GLY A 219 -7.88 11.62 -8.85
CA GLY A 219 -6.63 12.32 -9.15
C GLY A 219 -5.93 12.89 -7.92
N GLU A 220 -6.44 12.63 -6.72
CA GLU A 220 -5.87 13.12 -5.47
C GLU A 220 -4.94 12.09 -4.82
N GLN A 221 -3.97 12.62 -4.07
CA GLN A 221 -3.20 11.90 -3.07
C GLN A 221 -3.70 12.37 -1.70
N SER A 222 -4.07 11.44 -0.83
CA SER A 222 -4.62 11.74 0.50
C SER A 222 -3.72 11.16 1.60
N ASP A 223 -3.19 12.06 2.42
CA ASP A 223 -2.41 11.75 3.64
C ASP A 223 -3.33 11.51 4.84
#